data_AF-A0A6L4A202-F1
#
_entry.id   AF-A0A6L4A202-F1
#
_cell.length_a   1.000
_cell.length_b   1.000
_cell.length_c   1.000
_cell.angle_alpha   90.00
_cell.angle_beta   90.00
_cell.angle_gamma   90.00
#
_symmetry.space_group_name_H-M   'P 1'
#
loop_
_entity.id
_entity.type
_entity.pdbx_description
1 polymer ?
#
loop_
_entity_poly.entity_id
_entity_poly.type
_entity_poly.pdbx_seq_one_letter_code
_entity_poly.pdbx_strand_id
1 'polypeptide(L)'
;MASALETLIKILRLEQDTGYKNTAVIGGLQSYIPNWSRDAHQQAKTPLQHNLIEELGKVMIEYGSLEDRDKRQQSIKYMMGRITGRAPQNPAYAAEWVSPDAPPAAQTAPPPSTPSKSVATEPAASPPPVPPKPPAPRPAQPPKP
;
A
#
# COMPACT_ATOMS: atom_id res chain seq x y z
N MET A 1 22.13 22.33 12.22
CA MET A 1 20.89 22.10 12.99
C MET A 1 20.12 21.01 12.26
N ALA A 2 19.53 20.04 12.97
CA ALA A 2 18.73 19.00 12.33
C ALA A 2 17.46 19.64 11.74
N SER A 3 17.10 19.28 10.51
CA SER A 3 15.93 19.82 9.83
C SER A 3 14.63 19.33 10.50
N ALA A 4 13.53 20.08 10.41
CA ALA A 4 12.24 19.71 11.01
C ALA A 4 11.77 18.31 10.56
N LEU A 5 12.06 17.96 9.31
CA LEU A 5 11.81 16.63 8.74
C LEU A 5 12.69 15.54 9.37
N GLU A 6 13.95 15.83 9.69
CA GLU A 6 14.83 14.88 10.37
C GLU A 6 14.38 14.62 11.80
N THR A 7 13.94 15.67 12.50
CA THR A 7 13.34 15.53 13.83
C THR A 7 12.07 14.69 13.77
N LEU A 8 11.21 14.90 12.77
CA LEU A 8 10.04 14.06 12.55
C LEU A 8 10.44 12.59 12.31
N ILE A 9 11.43 12.31 11.46
CA ILE A 9 11.91 10.93 11.23
C ILE A 9 12.34 10.29 12.54
N LYS A 10 13.07 11.01 13.40
CA LYS A 10 13.51 10.49 14.70
C LYS A 10 12.32 10.14 15.60
N ILE A 11 11.31 10.99 15.64
CA ILE A 11 10.08 10.73 16.40
C ILE A 11 9.32 9.52 15.84
N LEU A 12 9.21 9.39 14.52
CA LEU A 12 8.56 8.25 13.87
C LEU A 12 9.30 6.94 14.16
N ARG A 13 10.63 6.97 14.20
CA ARG A 13 11.47 5.82 14.62
C ARG A 13 11.24 5.46 16.08
N LEU A 14 11.15 6.47 16.95
CA LEU A 14 10.85 6.27 18.36
C LEU A 14 9.45 5.67 18.54
N GLU A 15 8.44 6.11 17.79
CA GLU A 15 7.11 5.49 17.79
C GLU A 15 7.16 4.02 17.36
N GLN A 16 7.96 3.68 16.34
CA GLN A 16 8.13 2.29 15.94
C GLN A 16 8.77 1.44 17.06
N ASP A 17 9.74 1.99 17.78
CA ASP A 17 10.42 1.33 18.89
C ASP A 17 9.50 1.13 20.12
N THR A 18 8.68 2.14 20.45
CA THR A 18 7.70 2.08 21.55
C THR A 18 6.47 1.22 21.23
N GLY A 19 6.34 0.77 19.98
CA GLY A 19 5.30 -0.15 19.53
C GLY A 19 4.02 0.54 19.01
N TYR A 20 4.14 1.72 18.41
CA TYR A 20 3.06 2.47 17.77
C TYR A 20 1.97 2.96 18.74
N LYS A 21 2.39 3.41 19.92
CA LYS A 21 1.49 3.73 21.03
C LYS A 21 0.97 5.17 21.04
N ASN A 22 1.48 6.02 20.14
CA ASN A 22 1.27 7.46 20.12
C ASN A 22 1.83 8.15 21.39
N THR A 23 2.97 7.65 21.89
CA THR A 23 3.61 8.11 23.14
C THR A 23 5.04 8.58 22.95
N ALA A 24 5.59 8.54 21.73
CA ALA A 24 6.94 9.03 21.44
C ALA A 24 7.12 10.54 21.69
N VAL A 25 6.03 11.30 21.76
CA VAL A 25 6.01 12.73 22.08
C VAL A 25 4.98 13.01 23.17
N ILE A 26 5.24 14.05 23.95
CA ILE A 26 4.35 14.48 25.04
C ILE A 26 3.01 14.91 24.43
N GLY A 27 1.94 14.19 24.77
CA GLY A 27 0.59 14.44 24.22
C GLY A 27 0.32 13.82 22.85
N GLY A 28 1.20 12.95 22.35
CA GLY A 28 1.02 12.23 21.07
C GLY A 28 1.31 13.08 19.82
N LEU A 29 1.39 12.41 18.67
CA LEU A 29 1.79 12.99 17.38
C LEU A 29 0.92 14.18 16.98
N GLN A 30 -0.38 14.17 17.31
CA GLN A 30 -1.29 15.30 17.03
C GLN A 30 -0.87 16.58 17.75
N SER A 31 -0.48 16.48 19.02
CA SER A 31 -0.06 17.63 19.82
C SER A 31 1.27 18.23 19.33
N TYR A 32 2.07 17.46 18.60
CA TYR A 32 3.34 17.89 18.04
C TYR A 32 3.19 18.71 16.74
N ILE A 33 2.11 18.48 15.98
CA ILE A 33 1.84 19.13 14.69
C ILE A 33 1.96 20.65 14.70
N PRO A 34 1.33 21.42 15.60
CA PRO A 34 1.36 22.89 15.50
C PRO A 34 2.77 23.47 15.59
N ASN A 35 3.62 22.90 16.46
CA ASN A 35 5.01 23.32 16.59
C ASN A 35 5.84 22.85 15.40
N TRP A 36 5.70 21.58 15.00
CA TRP A 36 6.46 21.01 13.90
C TRP A 36 6.12 21.63 12.55
N SER A 37 4.84 21.81 12.23
CA SER A 37 4.38 22.37 10.96
C SER A 37 4.93 23.78 10.79
N ARG A 38 4.88 24.62 11.83
CA ARG A 38 5.49 25.95 11.82
C ARG A 38 6.98 25.88 11.49
N ASP A 39 7.74 25.02 12.17
CA ASP A 39 9.18 24.86 11.95
C ASP A 39 9.49 24.33 10.54
N ALA A 40 8.69 23.37 10.06
CA ALA A 40 8.85 22.78 8.75
C ALA A 40 8.53 23.79 7.63
N HIS A 41 7.48 24.59 7.77
CA HIS A 41 7.13 25.66 6.82
C HIS A 41 8.21 26.74 6.77
N GLN A 42 8.82 27.09 7.91
CA GLN A 42 9.97 28.01 7.92
C GLN A 42 11.19 27.47 7.16
N GLN A 43 11.34 26.14 7.13
CA GLN A 43 12.43 25.48 6.41
C GLN A 43 12.09 25.17 4.94
N ALA A 44 10.80 25.12 4.61
CA ALA A 44 10.33 24.90 3.25
C ALA A 44 10.57 26.15 2.39
N LYS A 45 11.30 25.97 1.29
CA LYS A 45 11.59 27.05 0.32
C LYS A 45 10.79 26.91 -0.96
N THR A 46 10.22 25.72 -1.17
CA THR A 46 9.54 25.34 -2.42
C THR A 46 8.07 25.05 -2.11
N PRO A 47 7.12 25.39 -3.00
CA PRO A 47 5.71 25.03 -2.82
C PRO A 47 5.51 23.50 -2.69
N LEU A 48 6.35 22.71 -3.36
CA LEU A 48 6.35 21.25 -3.24
C LEU A 48 6.61 20.78 -1.79
N GLN A 49 7.50 21.48 -1.07
CA GLN A 49 7.82 21.15 0.33
C GLN A 49 6.69 21.55 1.26
N HIS A 50 6.03 22.69 1.02
CA HIS A 50 4.84 23.10 1.77
C HIS A 50 3.74 22.05 1.63
N ASN A 51 3.47 21.56 0.41
CA ASN A 51 2.49 20.49 0.18
C ASN A 51 2.84 19.20 0.93
N LEU A 52 4.11 18.82 0.98
CA LEU A 52 4.56 17.66 1.74
C LEU A 52 4.31 17.83 3.25
N ILE A 53 4.52 19.03 3.79
CA ILE A 53 4.29 19.32 5.21
C ILE A 53 2.81 19.22 5.56
N GLU A 54 1.94 19.81 4.74
CA GLU A 54 0.49 19.75 4.91
C GLU A 54 -0.02 18.29 4.83
N GLU A 55 0.47 17.52 3.86
CA GLU A 55 0.14 16.09 3.74
C GLU A 55 0.53 15.32 5.00
N LEU A 56 1.79 15.45 5.45
CA LEU A 56 2.27 14.76 6.64
C LEU A 56 1.51 15.19 7.90
N GLY A 57 1.15 16.47 8.00
CA GLY A 57 0.30 16.98 9.07
C GLY A 57 -1.03 16.23 9.14
N LYS A 58 -1.72 16.05 8.00
CA LYS A 58 -2.98 15.28 7.94
C LYS A 58 -2.78 13.82 8.38
N VAL A 59 -1.72 13.16 7.91
CA VAL A 59 -1.43 11.77 8.29
C VAL A 59 -1.13 11.64 9.79
N MET A 60 -0.46 12.62 10.39
CA MET A 60 -0.22 12.67 11.83
C MET A 60 -1.50 12.88 12.65
N ILE A 61 -2.46 13.65 12.12
CA ILE A 61 -3.80 13.80 12.72
C ILE A 61 -4.48 12.44 12.70
N GLU A 62 -4.62 11.83 11.53
CA GLU A 62 -5.26 10.52 11.36
C GLU A 62 -4.62 9.48 12.28
N TYR A 63 -3.29 9.47 12.37
CA TYR A 63 -2.54 8.56 13.25
C TYR A 63 -3.00 8.59 14.71
N GLY A 64 -3.24 9.80 15.25
CA GLY A 64 -3.70 9.94 16.64
C GLY A 64 -5.10 9.40 16.87
N SER A 65 -5.95 9.39 15.83
CA SER A 65 -7.31 8.89 15.88
C SER A 65 -7.41 7.38 15.59
N LEU A 66 -6.36 6.76 15.03
CA LEU A 66 -6.32 5.32 14.82
C LEU A 66 -6.17 4.59 16.17
N GLU A 67 -7.01 3.61 16.43
CA GLU A 67 -6.88 2.70 17.59
C GLU A 67 -6.17 1.39 17.22
N ASP A 68 -6.23 1.03 15.93
CA ASP A 68 -5.66 -0.20 15.40
C ASP A 68 -4.15 -0.09 15.19
N ARG A 69 -3.41 -1.05 15.77
CA ARG A 69 -1.94 -1.08 15.71
C ARG A 69 -1.41 -1.29 14.29
N ASP A 70 -2.07 -2.11 13.46
CA ASP A 70 -1.60 -2.36 12.11
C ASP A 70 -1.76 -1.10 11.24
N LYS A 71 -2.91 -0.42 11.35
CA LYS A 71 -3.13 0.87 10.69
C LYS A 71 -2.11 1.92 11.13
N ARG A 72 -1.82 2.00 12.43
CA ARG A 72 -0.78 2.89 12.96
C ARG A 72 0.59 2.59 12.35
N GLN A 73 0.98 1.31 12.30
CA GLN A 73 2.24 0.90 11.67
C GLN A 73 2.30 1.29 10.19
N GLN A 74 1.21 1.11 9.45
CA GLN A 74 1.11 1.51 8.04
C GLN A 74 1.29 3.03 7.88
N SER A 75 0.64 3.83 8.71
CA SER A 75 0.79 5.29 8.70
C SER A 75 2.22 5.75 8.98
N ILE A 76 2.90 5.17 9.97
CA ILE A 76 4.32 5.48 10.25
C ILE A 76 5.22 5.12 9.07
N LYS A 77 5.05 3.92 8.48
CA LYS A 77 5.81 3.49 7.30
C LYS A 77 5.58 4.40 6.10
N TYR A 78 4.33 4.82 5.90
CA TYR A 78 3.97 5.76 4.84
C TYR A 78 4.68 7.11 5.03
N MET A 79 4.56 7.73 6.22
CA MET A 79 5.22 9.01 6.53
C MET A 79 6.74 8.93 6.32
N MET A 80 7.40 7.89 6.83
CA MET A 80 8.83 7.67 6.61
C MET A 80 9.17 7.52 5.12
N GLY A 81 8.36 6.77 4.37
CA GLY A 81 8.53 6.58 2.93
C GLY A 81 8.40 7.89 2.15
N ARG A 82 7.45 8.74 2.53
CA ARG A 82 7.23 10.06 1.90
C ARG A 82 8.38 11.02 2.15
N ILE A 83 8.86 11.11 3.40
CA ILE A 83 9.98 12.01 3.75
C ILE A 83 11.28 11.57 3.05
N THR A 84 11.50 10.26 2.91
CA THR A 84 12.71 9.72 2.25
C THR A 84 12.59 9.63 0.72
N GLY A 85 11.47 10.04 0.13
CA GLY A 85 11.21 9.94 -1.31
C GLY A 85 11.09 8.50 -1.83
N ARG A 86 10.98 7.50 -0.95
CA ARG A 86 10.80 6.09 -1.32
C ARG A 86 9.34 5.71 -1.58
N ALA A 87 8.39 6.47 -1.06
CA ALA A 87 6.96 6.25 -1.30
C ALA A 87 6.39 7.31 -2.23
N PRO A 88 5.61 6.92 -3.26
CA PRO A 88 4.85 7.86 -4.07
C PRO A 88 3.81 8.60 -3.22
N GLN A 89 3.43 9.80 -3.66
CA GLN A 89 2.35 10.56 -3.04
C GLN A 89 1.06 9.75 -3.11
N ASN A 90 0.42 9.50 -1.96
CA ASN A 90 -0.82 8.73 -1.94
C ASN A 90 -1.91 9.54 -2.67
N PRO A 91 -2.55 9.00 -3.72
CA PRO A 91 -3.57 9.72 -4.47
C PRO A 91 -4.78 10.10 -3.59
N ALA A 92 -5.03 9.40 -2.49
CA ALA A 92 -6.07 9.76 -1.53
C ALA A 92 -5.85 11.14 -0.87
N TYR A 93 -4.60 11.57 -0.67
CA TYR A 93 -4.28 12.91 -0.17
C TYR A 93 -4.06 13.93 -1.30
N ALA A 94 -3.67 13.46 -2.50
CA ALA A 94 -3.54 14.32 -3.67
C ALA A 94 -4.90 14.77 -4.24
N ALA A 95 -5.93 13.93 -4.12
CA ALA A 95 -7.28 14.21 -4.62
C ALA A 95 -7.98 15.35 -3.88
N GLU A 96 -7.61 15.64 -2.63
CA GLU A 96 -8.24 16.72 -1.85
C GLU A 96 -7.81 18.14 -2.25
N TRP A 97 -6.76 18.26 -3.09
CA TRP A 97 -6.32 19.56 -3.65
C TRP A 97 -6.73 19.76 -5.11
N VAL A 98 -7.44 18.80 -5.71
CA VAL A 98 -8.14 19.00 -6.97
C VAL A 98 -9.55 19.47 -6.60
N SER A 99 -9.93 20.66 -7.07
CA SER A 99 -11.27 21.21 -6.91
C SER A 99 -12.36 20.14 -7.14
N PRO A 100 -13.53 20.22 -6.48
CA PRO A 100 -14.58 19.19 -6.51
C PRO A 100 -15.26 18.95 -7.88
N ASP A 101 -14.65 19.38 -8.99
CA ASP A 101 -15.10 19.13 -10.35
C ASP A 101 -14.21 18.06 -11.02
N ALA A 102 -14.26 16.83 -10.50
CA ALA A 102 -13.77 15.67 -11.23
C ALA A 102 -14.61 14.44 -10.83
N PRO A 103 -15.33 13.81 -11.78
CA PRO A 103 -16.08 12.60 -11.48
C PRO A 103 -15.13 11.47 -11.03
N PRO A 104 -15.57 10.59 -10.13
CA PRO A 104 -14.72 9.55 -9.57
C PRO A 104 -14.27 8.59 -10.69
N ALA A 105 -12.99 8.62 -11.01
CA ALA A 105 -12.38 7.63 -11.88
C ALA A 105 -12.36 6.28 -11.15
N ALA A 106 -13.41 5.51 -11.41
CA ALA A 106 -13.46 4.06 -11.50
C ALA A 106 -12.46 3.29 -10.61
N GLN A 107 -12.97 2.82 -9.48
CA GLN A 107 -12.69 1.45 -9.05
C GLN A 107 -12.97 0.53 -10.26
N THR A 108 -11.92 0.10 -10.94
CA THR A 108 -12.01 -1.04 -11.84
C THR A 108 -11.15 -2.15 -11.24
N ALA A 109 -11.87 -3.20 -10.89
CA ALA A 109 -11.48 -4.47 -10.29
C ALA A 109 -10.12 -5.05 -10.71
N PRO A 110 -9.54 -5.97 -9.90
CA PRO A 110 -8.41 -6.78 -10.32
C PRO A 110 -8.76 -7.56 -11.60
N PRO A 111 -7.79 -7.82 -12.50
CA PRO A 111 -8.05 -8.60 -13.70
C PRO A 111 -8.39 -10.04 -13.29
N PRO A 112 -9.56 -10.60 -13.66
CA PRO A 112 -9.72 -12.04 -13.63
C PRO A 112 -8.84 -12.63 -14.73
N SER A 113 -7.83 -13.37 -14.29
CA SER A 113 -7.01 -14.27 -15.09
C SER A 113 -7.85 -15.04 -16.08
N THR A 114 -7.59 -14.84 -17.37
CA THR A 114 -8.03 -15.76 -18.41
C THR A 114 -6.91 -16.75 -18.68
N PRO A 115 -7.13 -18.04 -18.42
CA PRO A 115 -6.66 -19.07 -19.31
C PRO A 115 -7.89 -19.64 -20.04
N SER A 116 -8.39 -18.92 -21.03
CA SER A 116 -9.31 -19.50 -22.02
C SER A 116 -8.50 -20.40 -22.93
N LYS A 117 -8.41 -21.67 -22.53
CA LYS A 117 -7.96 -22.77 -23.37
C LYS A 117 -9.20 -23.58 -23.75
N SER A 118 -9.38 -23.78 -25.06
CA SER A 118 -10.41 -24.59 -25.74
C SER A 118 -11.78 -23.88 -25.87
N VAL A 119 -12.46 -23.89 -27.02
CA VAL A 119 -12.72 -25.00 -27.95
C VAL A 119 -12.87 -24.48 -29.38
N ALA A 120 -12.13 -25.06 -30.32
CA ALA A 120 -12.45 -25.04 -31.74
C ALA A 120 -13.61 -26.01 -31.96
N THR A 121 -14.68 -25.53 -32.61
CA THR A 121 -15.77 -26.39 -33.11
C THR A 121 -15.97 -26.07 -34.59
N GLU A 122 -15.30 -26.85 -35.44
CA GLU A 122 -15.59 -26.93 -36.87
C GLU A 122 -16.29 -28.27 -37.11
N PRO A 123 -17.51 -28.29 -37.69
CA PRO A 123 -18.20 -29.53 -38.04
C PRO A 123 -18.09 -29.79 -39.56
N ALA A 124 -17.47 -30.90 -39.97
CA ALA A 124 -17.96 -31.77 -41.06
C ALA A 124 -17.00 -32.93 -41.40
N ALA A 125 -17.56 -34.14 -41.28
CA ALA A 125 -17.43 -35.27 -42.20
C ALA A 125 -16.04 -35.92 -42.46
N SER A 126 -15.81 -37.09 -41.84
CA SER A 126 -15.61 -38.39 -42.56
C SER A 126 -15.44 -39.56 -41.56
N PRO A 127 -16.00 -40.77 -41.83
CA PRO A 127 -15.89 -41.94 -40.95
C PRO A 127 -14.75 -42.90 -41.45
N PRO A 128 -14.52 -44.11 -40.87
CA PRO A 128 -13.32 -44.50 -40.10
C PRO A 128 -12.41 -45.54 -40.82
N PRO A 129 -11.26 -45.92 -40.24
CA PRO A 129 -11.09 -47.35 -39.90
C PRO A 129 -10.26 -47.67 -38.62
N VAL A 130 -10.85 -48.56 -37.80
CA VAL A 130 -10.38 -49.71 -36.95
C VAL A 130 -8.95 -49.81 -36.32
N PRO A 131 -8.81 -50.54 -35.17
CA PRO A 131 -7.79 -50.31 -34.13
C PRO A 131 -6.62 -51.32 -34.11
N PRO A 132 -5.59 -51.10 -33.26
CA PRO A 132 -5.23 -52.19 -32.34
C PRO A 132 -4.82 -51.78 -30.90
N LYS A 133 -5.50 -52.45 -29.96
CA LYS A 133 -5.05 -53.17 -28.74
C LYS A 133 -4.30 -52.43 -27.59
N PRO A 134 -4.75 -52.60 -26.32
CA PRO A 134 -4.13 -52.00 -25.13
C PRO A 134 -3.05 -52.92 -24.50
N PRO A 135 -1.98 -52.36 -23.90
CA PRO A 135 -1.26 -53.01 -22.83
C PRO A 135 -1.82 -52.60 -21.45
N ALA A 136 -2.01 -53.63 -20.61
CA ALA A 136 -2.68 -53.65 -19.31
C ALA A 136 -2.10 -52.72 -18.22
N PRO A 137 -2.88 -52.39 -17.17
CA PRO A 137 -2.38 -51.70 -15.98
C PRO A 137 -1.48 -52.62 -15.15
N ARG A 138 -0.29 -52.14 -14.78
CA ARG A 138 0.55 -52.80 -13.77
C ARG A 138 -0.03 -52.51 -12.38
N PRO A 139 -0.29 -53.54 -11.54
CA PRO A 139 -0.85 -53.33 -10.20
C PRO A 139 0.12 -52.63 -9.24
N ALA A 140 -0.46 -51.85 -8.34
CA ALA A 140 0.18 -51.29 -7.16
C ALA A 140 0.87 -52.38 -6.33
N GLN A 141 2.10 -52.11 -5.90
CA GLN A 141 2.83 -52.98 -4.97
C GLN A 141 2.67 -52.40 -3.54
N PRO A 142 2.26 -53.20 -2.55
CA PRO A 142 2.14 -52.77 -1.15
C PRO A 142 3.51 -52.70 -0.45
N PRO A 143 3.61 -52.02 0.72
CA PRO A 143 4.89 -51.77 1.40
C PRO A 143 5.46 -53.05 2.05
N LYS A 144 6.79 -53.08 2.17
CA LYS A 144 7.59 -54.17 2.75
C LYS A 144 7.70 -54.06 4.30
N PRO A 145 8.01 -55.18 4.99
CA PRO A 145 7.80 -55.38 6.43
C PRO A 145 8.76 -54.61 7.35
#